data_AF-E0MN00-F1
#
_entry.id   AF-E0MN00-F1
#
_cell.length_a   1.000
_cell.length_b   1.000
_cell.length_c   1.000
_cell.angle_alpha   90.00
_cell.angle_beta   90.00
_cell.angle_gamma   90.00
#
_symmetry.space_group_name_H-M   'P 1'
#
loop_
_entity.id
_entity.type
_entity.pdbx_description
1 polymer ?
#
loop_
_entity_poly.entity_id
_entity_poly.type
_entity_poly.pdbx_seq_one_letter_code
_entity_poly.pdbx_strand_id
1 'polypeptide(L)'
;MFIMFRRVAILLILAFTLSGCASTPGLYKLFGKGEVKYQKTSWCLPWKLKRVLRRVAHNYGDVIVFSTWRSPWHNYRVGGASGSYHKKCKAVDFKVRGANMSEVYRYVKRQRGVGGHKLYPASRGGHIHIDTGPRRTWR
;
A
#
# COMPACT_ATOMS: atom_id res chain seq x y z
N MET A 1 -47.96 22.79 -22.03
CA MET A 1 -46.48 22.74 -22.13
C MET A 1 -45.87 22.47 -20.74
N PHE A 2 -46.10 21.29 -20.15
CA PHE A 2 -45.73 20.98 -18.75
C PHE A 2 -45.37 19.49 -18.55
N ILE A 3 -44.59 18.87 -19.47
CA ILE A 3 -44.23 17.43 -19.34
C ILE A 3 -42.74 17.17 -19.64
N MET A 4 -41.84 18.16 -19.46
CA MET A 4 -40.41 17.96 -19.80
C MET A 4 -39.40 18.25 -18.69
N PHE A 5 -39.84 18.62 -17.48
CA PHE A 5 -38.92 18.95 -16.36
C PHE A 5 -38.79 17.89 -15.27
N ARG A 6 -39.62 16.82 -15.28
CA ARG A 6 -39.61 15.79 -14.20
C ARG A 6 -38.60 14.66 -14.38
N ARG A 7 -37.96 14.52 -15.56
CA ARG A 7 -37.04 13.39 -15.84
C ARG A 7 -35.57 13.69 -15.55
N VAL A 8 -35.17 14.96 -15.49
CA VAL A 8 -33.77 15.34 -15.27
C VAL A 8 -33.37 15.22 -13.79
N ALA A 9 -34.30 15.45 -12.87
CA ALA A 9 -34.01 15.43 -11.43
C ALA A 9 -33.79 14.03 -10.83
N ILE A 10 -34.22 12.96 -11.50
CA ILE A 10 -34.09 11.58 -10.98
C ILE A 10 -32.69 11.00 -11.23
N LEU A 11 -31.97 11.50 -12.25
CA LEU A 11 -30.61 11.02 -12.57
C LEU A 11 -29.53 11.60 -11.66
N LEU A 12 -29.80 12.66 -10.89
CA LEU A 12 -28.84 13.24 -9.94
C LEU A 12 -28.90 12.62 -8.54
N ILE A 13 -29.94 11.86 -8.22
CA ILE A 13 -30.13 11.27 -6.88
C ILE A 13 -29.59 9.82 -6.80
N LEU A 14 -29.38 9.14 -7.93
CA LEU A 14 -28.79 7.78 -7.96
C LEU A 14 -27.26 7.73 -7.80
N ALA A 15 -26.57 8.87 -7.71
CA ALA A 15 -25.12 8.91 -7.52
C ALA A 15 -24.68 8.88 -6.04
N PHE A 16 -25.61 9.04 -5.10
CA PHE A 16 -25.29 9.21 -3.67
C PHE A 16 -25.43 7.95 -2.81
N THR A 17 -25.90 6.82 -3.37
CA THR A 17 -26.14 5.58 -2.60
C THR A 17 -25.09 4.49 -2.81
N LEU A 18 -24.07 4.72 -3.64
CA LEU A 18 -22.93 3.83 -3.82
C LEU A 18 -21.69 4.35 -3.08
N SER A 19 -21.82 4.67 -1.79
CA SER A 19 -20.68 4.68 -0.86
C SER A 19 -20.24 3.24 -0.55
N GLY A 20 -20.09 2.41 -1.60
CA GLY A 20 -19.25 1.24 -1.50
C GLY A 20 -17.82 1.73 -1.37
N CYS A 21 -17.02 1.08 -0.52
CA CYS A 21 -15.57 1.24 -0.47
C CYS A 21 -14.95 0.80 -1.81
N ALA A 22 -15.26 1.52 -2.89
CA ALA A 22 -14.62 1.36 -4.16
C ALA A 22 -13.19 1.82 -3.95
N SER A 23 -12.28 0.85 -3.93
CA SER A 23 -10.91 1.13 -4.29
C SER A 23 -11.01 1.88 -5.62
N THR A 24 -10.58 3.15 -5.66
CA THR A 24 -10.52 3.92 -6.90
C THR A 24 -9.08 4.00 -7.43
N PRO A 25 -8.38 2.87 -7.73
CA PRO A 25 -7.07 2.93 -8.38
C PRO A 25 -7.09 3.83 -9.61
N GLY A 26 -8.18 3.80 -10.39
CA GLY A 26 -8.35 4.61 -11.59
C GLY A 26 -8.38 6.12 -11.32
N LEU A 27 -9.04 6.56 -10.24
CA LEU A 27 -9.15 7.99 -9.91
C LEU A 27 -7.84 8.52 -9.32
N TYR A 28 -7.18 7.73 -8.46
CA TYR A 28 -5.89 8.13 -7.88
C TYR A 28 -4.81 8.26 -8.94
N LYS A 29 -4.82 7.38 -9.95
CA LYS A 29 -3.90 7.43 -11.10
C LYS A 29 -4.07 8.68 -11.98
N LEU A 30 -5.28 9.25 -12.03
CA LEU A 30 -5.58 10.42 -12.89
C LEU A 30 -5.48 11.75 -12.15
N PHE A 31 -5.93 11.82 -10.90
CA PHE A 31 -6.11 13.09 -10.17
C PHE A 31 -5.54 13.07 -8.75
N GLY A 32 -5.04 11.93 -8.26
CA GLY A 32 -4.56 11.79 -6.89
C GLY A 32 -3.07 12.09 -6.72
N LYS A 33 -2.73 12.94 -5.74
CA LYS A 33 -1.35 13.09 -5.24
C LYS A 33 -1.17 12.22 -3.99
N GLY A 34 -0.82 10.96 -4.19
CA GLY A 34 -0.64 10.06 -3.05
C GLY A 34 0.70 10.33 -2.37
N GLU A 35 0.68 10.35 -1.04
CA GLU A 35 1.89 10.62 -0.24
C GLU A 35 2.43 9.36 0.44
N VAL A 36 3.72 9.37 0.76
CA VAL A 36 4.34 8.33 1.60
C VAL A 36 4.54 8.89 3.00
N LYS A 37 3.74 8.42 3.95
CA LYS A 37 3.75 8.85 5.35
C LYS A 37 4.49 7.81 6.20
N TYR A 38 5.52 8.24 6.92
CA TYR A 38 6.32 7.38 7.79
C TYR A 38 5.92 7.59 9.25
N GLN A 39 5.45 6.53 9.92
CA GLN A 39 5.02 6.61 11.33
C GLN A 39 6.18 6.51 12.32
N LYS A 40 7.32 5.92 11.92
CA LYS A 40 8.50 5.76 12.78
C LYS A 40 9.72 6.48 12.22
N THR A 41 10.42 5.87 11.27
CA THR A 41 11.66 6.42 10.73
C THR A 41 11.74 6.24 9.22
N SER A 42 12.11 7.32 8.51
CA SER A 42 12.26 7.34 7.04
C SER A 42 13.72 7.25 6.57
N TRP A 43 14.69 7.52 7.45
CA TRP A 43 16.11 7.53 7.11
C TRP A 43 16.62 6.13 6.74
N CYS A 44 16.15 5.11 7.46
CA CYS A 44 16.55 3.71 7.33
C CYS A 44 15.72 3.01 6.24
N LEU A 45 15.85 3.43 4.97
CA LEU A 45 15.24 2.71 3.84
C LEU A 45 16.03 2.96 2.53
N PRO A 46 16.38 1.93 1.75
CA PRO A 46 17.16 2.11 0.53
C PRO A 46 16.37 2.90 -0.52
N TRP A 47 17.08 3.69 -1.31
CA TRP A 47 16.45 4.53 -2.34
C TRP A 47 15.61 3.72 -3.35
N LYS A 48 16.01 2.47 -3.62
CA LYS A 48 15.24 1.53 -4.46
C LYS A 48 13.82 1.30 -3.91
N LEU A 49 13.68 1.06 -2.60
CA LEU A 49 12.36 0.86 -1.97
C LEU A 49 11.60 2.18 -1.84
N LYS A 50 12.26 3.29 -1.53
CA LYS A 50 11.63 4.63 -1.54
C LYS A 50 10.98 4.96 -2.88
N ARG A 51 11.63 4.62 -4.01
CA ARG A 51 11.04 4.76 -5.35
C ARG A 51 9.82 3.87 -5.56
N VAL A 52 9.84 2.64 -5.07
CA VAL A 52 8.69 1.73 -5.14
C VAL A 52 7.51 2.33 -4.37
N LEU A 53 7.72 2.78 -3.14
CA LEU A 53 6.67 3.39 -2.32
C LEU A 53 6.07 4.64 -2.99
N ARG A 54 6.90 5.52 -3.58
CA ARG A 54 6.41 6.69 -4.32
C ARG A 54 5.52 6.30 -5.52
N ARG A 55 5.92 5.27 -6.27
CA ARG A 55 5.09 4.77 -7.37
C ARG A 55 3.80 4.12 -6.90
N VAL A 56 3.84 3.41 -5.77
CA VAL A 56 2.62 2.88 -5.14
C VAL A 56 1.71 4.04 -4.74
N ALA A 57 2.27 5.07 -4.09
CA ALA A 57 1.49 6.22 -3.65
C ALA A 57 0.81 6.93 -4.80
N HIS A 58 1.55 7.17 -5.88
CA HIS A 58 1.01 7.74 -7.11
C HIS A 58 -0.15 6.92 -7.72
N ASN A 59 -0.06 5.59 -7.71
CA ASN A 59 -1.05 4.73 -8.37
C ASN A 59 -2.25 4.34 -7.49
N TYR A 60 -2.07 4.32 -6.16
CA TYR A 60 -3.02 3.68 -5.24
C TYR A 60 -3.42 4.55 -4.04
N GLY A 61 -2.75 5.68 -3.83
CA GLY A 61 -3.03 6.62 -2.75
C GLY A 61 -2.09 6.53 -1.55
N ASP A 62 -2.46 7.19 -0.45
CA ASP A 62 -1.57 7.39 0.69
C ASP A 62 -0.97 6.08 1.22
N VAL A 63 0.36 5.99 1.13
CA VAL A 63 1.15 4.88 1.65
C VAL A 63 1.50 5.18 3.10
N ILE A 64 1.09 4.31 4.01
CA ILE A 64 1.41 4.39 5.43
C ILE A 64 2.51 3.37 5.74
N VAL A 65 3.72 3.86 6.00
CA VAL A 65 4.88 3.05 6.38
C VAL A 65 4.99 3.01 7.90
N PHE A 66 4.96 1.81 8.48
CA PHE A 66 4.98 1.62 9.93
C PHE A 66 6.18 0.79 10.44
N SER A 67 6.93 0.14 9.56
CA SER A 67 8.19 -0.54 9.90
C SER A 67 9.20 -0.42 8.77
N THR A 68 10.38 0.10 9.07
CA THR A 68 11.56 0.18 8.16
C THR A 68 12.80 -0.46 8.79
N TRP A 69 12.90 -0.33 10.12
CA TRP A 69 13.93 -0.94 10.94
C TRP A 69 13.34 -1.71 12.10
N ARG A 70 14.05 -2.75 12.55
CA ARG A 70 13.80 -3.41 13.84
C ARG A 70 15.11 -3.68 14.56
N SER A 71 15.16 -3.38 15.85
CA SER A 71 16.25 -3.86 16.72
C SER A 71 16.24 -5.40 16.78
N PRO A 72 17.38 -6.05 17.08
CA PRO A 72 17.42 -7.50 17.27
C PRO A 72 16.39 -8.00 18.27
N TRP A 73 16.27 -7.32 19.41
CA TRP A 73 15.30 -7.65 20.46
C TRP A 73 13.85 -7.49 19.98
N HIS A 74 13.52 -6.37 19.31
CA HIS A 74 12.18 -6.19 18.78
C HIS A 74 11.84 -7.25 17.71
N ASN A 75 12.78 -7.57 16.82
CA ASN A 75 12.61 -8.61 15.81
C ASN A 75 12.35 -9.98 16.44
N TYR A 76 13.10 -10.34 17.48
CA TYR A 76 12.87 -11.58 18.23
C TYR A 76 11.47 -11.60 18.87
N ARG A 77 11.10 -10.53 19.58
CA ARG A 77 9.81 -10.43 20.28
C ARG A 77 8.59 -10.57 19.37
N VAL A 78 8.69 -10.16 18.10
CA VAL A 78 7.60 -10.30 17.12
C VAL A 78 7.68 -11.59 16.29
N GLY A 79 8.56 -12.53 16.67
CA GLY A 79 8.77 -13.78 15.93
C GLY A 79 9.38 -13.57 14.54
N GLY A 80 10.18 -12.53 14.37
CA GLY A 80 10.85 -12.21 13.11
C GLY A 80 12.01 -13.16 12.83
N ALA A 81 12.25 -13.44 11.54
CA ALA A 81 13.35 -14.31 11.11
C ALA A 81 14.72 -13.81 11.62
N SER A 82 15.61 -14.74 11.97
CA SER A 82 17.00 -14.43 12.35
C SER A 82 17.72 -13.62 11.26
N GLY A 83 17.48 -13.94 9.99
CA GLY A 83 18.01 -13.23 8.81
C GLY A 83 17.20 -12.00 8.36
N SER A 84 16.30 -11.46 9.19
CA SER A 84 15.38 -10.37 8.80
C SER A 84 16.10 -9.14 8.23
N TYR A 85 15.63 -8.68 7.07
CA TYR A 85 16.14 -7.49 6.38
C TYR A 85 15.74 -6.17 7.07
N HIS A 86 14.72 -6.19 7.94
CA HIS A 86 14.38 -5.05 8.82
C HIS A 86 15.55 -4.70 9.76
N LYS A 87 16.35 -5.69 10.19
CA LYS A 87 17.53 -5.42 11.03
C LYS A 87 18.65 -4.68 10.30
N LYS A 88 18.59 -4.62 8.96
CA LYS A 88 19.66 -4.12 8.08
C LYS A 88 19.23 -2.90 7.26
N CYS A 89 18.14 -2.21 7.61
CA CYS A 89 17.58 -1.10 6.82
C CYS A 89 17.30 -1.48 5.36
N LYS A 90 16.86 -2.72 5.12
CA LYS A 90 16.68 -3.27 3.76
C LYS A 90 15.27 -3.81 3.52
N ALA A 91 14.32 -3.50 4.40
CA ALA A 91 12.94 -3.91 4.28
C ALA A 91 11.97 -2.79 4.69
N VAL A 92 10.71 -2.93 4.28
CA VAL A 92 9.62 -2.06 4.70
C VAL A 92 8.31 -2.82 4.79
N ASP A 93 7.53 -2.48 5.81
CA ASP A 93 6.14 -2.90 5.96
C ASP A 93 5.23 -1.68 5.84
N PHE A 94 4.22 -1.77 4.98
CA PHE A 94 3.33 -0.65 4.69
C PHE A 94 1.90 -1.08 4.32
N LYS A 95 0.98 -0.12 4.40
CA LYS A 95 -0.39 -0.19 3.90
C LYS A 95 -0.67 0.95 2.94
N VAL A 96 -1.75 0.82 2.17
CA VAL A 96 -2.27 1.92 1.35
C VAL A 96 -3.69 2.21 1.78
N ARG A 97 -3.96 3.47 2.15
CA ARG A 97 -5.25 3.88 2.69
C ARG A 97 -6.35 3.77 1.63
N GLY A 98 -7.40 3.01 1.93
CA GLY A 98 -8.56 2.84 1.04
C GLY A 98 -8.33 1.96 -0.19
N ALA A 99 -7.14 1.36 -0.35
CA ALA A 99 -6.83 0.52 -1.50
C ALA A 99 -7.01 -0.97 -1.20
N ASN A 100 -7.34 -1.73 -2.24
CA ASN A 100 -7.28 -3.18 -2.21
C ASN A 100 -5.82 -3.66 -2.13
N MET A 101 -5.40 -4.14 -0.94
CA MET A 101 -4.03 -4.56 -0.68
C MET A 101 -3.56 -5.71 -1.59
N SER A 102 -4.45 -6.59 -2.05
CA SER A 102 -4.11 -7.66 -3.00
C SER A 102 -3.73 -7.11 -4.36
N GLU A 103 -4.41 -6.06 -4.82
CA GLU A 103 -4.06 -5.35 -6.05
C GLU A 103 -2.72 -4.61 -5.93
N VAL A 104 -2.53 -3.87 -4.85
CA VAL A 104 -1.26 -3.19 -4.56
C VAL A 104 -0.12 -4.21 -4.55
N TYR A 105 -0.32 -5.36 -3.91
CA TYR A 105 0.68 -6.44 -3.86
C TYR A 105 1.02 -6.98 -5.24
N ARG A 106 0.02 -7.20 -6.12
CA ARG A 106 0.26 -7.62 -7.52
C ARG A 106 1.16 -6.64 -8.25
N TYR A 107 0.97 -5.34 -8.05
CA TYR A 107 1.82 -4.30 -8.64
C TYR A 107 3.24 -4.31 -8.06
N VAL A 108 3.35 -4.36 -6.74
CA VAL A 108 4.62 -4.25 -6.00
C VAL A 108 5.57 -5.41 -6.30
N LYS A 109 5.07 -6.65 -6.35
CA LYS A 109 5.93 -7.83 -6.58
C LYS A 109 6.65 -7.82 -7.94
N ARG A 110 6.11 -7.09 -8.92
CA ARG A 110 6.72 -6.94 -10.26
C ARG A 110 7.78 -5.85 -10.35
N GLN A 111 8.02 -5.09 -9.29
CA GLN A 111 8.94 -3.95 -9.32
C GLN A 111 10.40 -4.41 -9.32
N ARG A 112 11.24 -3.89 -10.23
CA ARG A 112 12.67 -4.25 -10.33
C ARG A 112 13.47 -4.07 -9.02
N GLY A 113 13.06 -3.13 -8.16
CA GLY A 113 13.70 -2.86 -6.86
C GLY A 113 13.25 -3.75 -5.69
N VAL A 114 12.32 -4.67 -5.90
CA VAL A 114 11.79 -5.58 -4.87
C VAL A 114 12.41 -6.96 -5.02
N GLY A 115 12.97 -7.44 -3.92
CA GLY A 115 13.53 -8.77 -3.73
C GLY A 115 12.51 -9.70 -3.09
N GLY A 116 12.61 -9.90 -1.77
CA GLY A 116 11.62 -10.63 -1.00
C GLY A 116 10.34 -9.82 -0.83
N HIS A 117 9.20 -10.49 -0.87
CA HIS A 117 7.91 -9.85 -0.68
C HIS A 117 6.86 -10.81 -0.11
N LYS A 118 5.93 -10.27 0.69
CA LYS A 118 4.77 -10.99 1.23
C LYS A 118 3.58 -10.05 1.41
N LEU A 119 2.39 -10.56 1.12
CA LEU A 119 1.14 -9.97 1.58
C LEU A 119 0.70 -10.74 2.83
N TYR A 120 0.65 -10.07 3.98
CA TYR A 120 0.13 -10.65 5.20
C TYR A 120 -1.40 -10.61 5.20
N PRO A 121 -2.08 -11.67 5.67
CA PRO A 121 -3.53 -11.70 5.74
C PRO A 121 -4.04 -10.64 6.74
N ALA A 122 -5.33 -10.30 6.65
CA ALA A 122 -5.98 -9.35 7.54
C ALA A 122 -5.81 -9.71 9.03
N SER A 123 -5.87 -11.01 9.37
CA SER A 123 -5.61 -11.54 10.73
C SER A 123 -4.20 -11.26 11.25
N ARG A 124 -3.23 -10.97 10.36
CA ARG A 124 -1.86 -10.55 10.70
C ARG A 124 -1.60 -9.10 10.35
N GLY A 125 -2.67 -8.30 10.35
CA GLY A 125 -2.62 -6.87 10.14
C GLY A 125 -2.79 -6.42 8.70
N GLY A 126 -2.90 -7.31 7.69
CA GLY A 126 -3.28 -6.91 6.33
C GLY A 126 -2.32 -5.91 5.67
N HIS A 127 -1.03 -6.22 5.62
CA HIS A 127 0.01 -5.31 5.13
C HIS A 127 0.95 -5.98 4.13
N ILE A 128 1.67 -5.17 3.38
CA ILE A 128 2.69 -5.66 2.44
C ILE A 128 4.06 -5.49 3.06
N HIS A 129 4.86 -6.55 2.98
CA HIS A 129 6.29 -6.55 3.21
C HIS A 129 7.04 -6.58 1.88
N ILE A 130 8.08 -5.75 1.75
CA ILE A 130 9.09 -5.87 0.68
C ILE A 130 10.51 -5.65 1.22
N ASP A 131 11.49 -6.33 0.64
CA ASP A 131 12.91 -6.18 0.95
C ASP A 131 13.80 -6.09 -0.30
N THR A 132 15.08 -5.76 -0.12
CA THR A 132 16.08 -5.69 -1.20
C THR A 132 16.96 -6.95 -1.30
N GLY A 133 16.58 -8.06 -0.67
CA GLY A 133 17.29 -9.33 -0.77
C GLY A 133 17.07 -10.03 -2.12
N PRO A 134 17.44 -11.33 -2.23
CA PRO A 134 17.12 -12.13 -3.40
C PRO A 134 15.61 -12.20 -3.65
N ARG A 135 15.20 -12.28 -4.93
CA ARG A 135 13.78 -12.45 -5.29
C ARG A 135 13.27 -13.78 -4.73
N ARG A 136 12.22 -13.71 -3.91
CA ARG A 136 11.60 -14.88 -3.30
C ARG A 136 10.19 -14.56 -2.79
N THR A 137 9.30 -15.52 -2.96
CA THR A 137 7.98 -15.53 -2.33
C THR A 137 8.06 -16.27 -1.02
N TRP A 138 7.46 -15.71 0.03
CA TRP A 138 7.32 -16.41 1.30
C TRP A 138 5.97 -17.11 1.32
N ARG A 139 5.95 -18.40 1.66
CA ARG A 139 4.73 -19.12 2.03
C ARG A 139 4.26 -18.62 3.40
#